data_AF-A0A7M2QSD1-F1
#
_entry.id   AF-A0A7M2QSD1-F1
#
_cell.length_a   1.000
_cell.length_b   1.000
_cell.length_c   1.000
_cell.angle_alpha   90.00
_cell.angle_beta   90.00
_cell.angle_gamma   90.00
#
_symmetry.space_group_name_H-M   'P 1'
#
loop_
_entity.id
_entity.type
_entity.pdbx_description
1 polymer ?
#
loop_
_entity_poly.entity_id
_entity_poly.type
_entity_poly.pdbx_seq_one_letter_code
_entity_poly.pdbx_strand_id
1 'polypeptide(L)'
;MEQKVKYAKEIGKIGEAIKRIGNDFGNAPDMKIQSTEDIKKLITKYDVGLSEFKQTESYFKGIDSPFGFEHDHHLMVNAFSEYVKATEDMVSAVKVEPQVFTEEPYLIAQKNQSVAAGKIAKIATELAQKMFP
;
A
#
# COMPACT_ATOMS: atom_id res chain seq x y z
N MET A 1 3.94 4.90 -28.49
CA MET A 1 5.06 5.20 -27.57
C MET A 1 4.66 6.22 -26.51
N GLU A 2 4.03 7.33 -26.90
CA GLU A 2 3.55 8.38 -25.98
C GLU A 2 2.63 7.88 -24.86
N GLN A 3 1.65 7.02 -25.17
CA GLN A 3 0.75 6.42 -24.17
C GLN A 3 1.48 5.54 -23.14
N LYS A 4 2.48 4.76 -23.57
CA LYS A 4 3.31 3.92 -22.67
C LYS A 4 4.12 4.78 -21.70
N VAL A 5 4.70 5.88 -22.20
CA VAL A 5 5.45 6.84 -21.36
C VAL A 5 4.52 7.54 -20.36
N LYS A 6 3.32 7.95 -20.78
CA LYS A 6 2.32 8.53 -19.88
C LYS A 6 1.93 7.53 -18.79
N TYR A 7 1.58 6.30 -19.17
CA TYR A 7 1.24 5.24 -18.21
C TYR A 7 2.38 4.97 -17.22
N ALA A 8 3.62 4.81 -17.71
CA ALA A 8 4.78 4.58 -16.84
C ALA A 8 5.00 5.71 -15.83
N LYS A 9 4.76 6.97 -16.22
CA LYS A 9 4.82 8.12 -15.30
C LYS A 9 3.75 8.02 -14.21
N GLU A 10 2.51 7.68 -14.56
CA GLU A 10 1.44 7.56 -13.56
C GLU A 10 1.71 6.39 -12.59
N ILE A 11 2.16 5.24 -13.10
CA ILE A 11 2.59 4.11 -12.25
C ILE A 11 3.78 4.49 -11.36
N GLY A 12 4.71 5.30 -11.87
CA GLY A 12 5.82 5.85 -11.09
C GLY A 12 5.34 6.66 -9.89
N LYS A 13 4.35 7.54 -10.08
CA LYS A 13 3.73 8.32 -8.99
C LYS A 13 3.05 7.42 -7.94
N ILE A 14 2.39 6.34 -8.37
CA ILE A 14 1.84 5.33 -7.44
C ILE A 14 2.97 4.72 -6.62
N GLY A 15 4.08 4.31 -7.25
CA GLY A 15 5.23 3.75 -6.55
C GLY A 15 5.85 4.72 -5.53
N GLU A 16 5.97 6.00 -5.88
CA GLU A 16 6.44 7.04 -4.96
C GLU A 16 5.50 7.25 -3.77
N ALA A 17 4.18 7.27 -4.02
CA ALA A 17 3.19 7.35 -2.96
C ALA A 17 3.28 6.16 -2.02
N ILE A 18 3.38 4.93 -2.55
CA ILE A 18 3.55 3.72 -1.75
C ILE A 18 4.80 3.79 -0.89
N LYS A 19 5.93 4.19 -1.48
CA LYS A 19 7.20 4.30 -0.76
C LYS A 19 7.13 5.36 0.35
N ARG A 20 6.57 6.53 0.06
CA ARG A 20 6.42 7.61 1.05
C ARG A 20 5.54 7.15 2.21
N ILE A 21 4.32 6.71 1.90
CA ILE A 21 3.35 6.30 2.93
C ILE A 21 3.89 5.09 3.69
N GLY A 22 4.48 4.11 3.00
CA GLY A 22 5.12 2.94 3.62
C GLY A 22 6.26 3.30 4.55
N ASN A 23 7.09 4.31 4.24
CA ASN A 23 8.10 4.82 5.17
C ASN A 23 7.47 5.50 6.39
N ASP A 24 6.40 6.27 6.19
CA ASP A 24 5.68 6.92 7.28
C ASP A 24 5.05 5.89 8.24
N PHE A 25 4.56 4.76 7.70
CA PHE A 25 4.11 3.59 8.47
C PHE A 25 5.26 2.83 9.13
N GLY A 26 6.33 2.52 8.39
CA GLY A 26 7.47 1.73 8.87
C GLY A 26 8.27 2.40 9.99
N ASN A 27 8.24 3.73 10.06
CA ASN A 27 8.82 4.52 11.15
C ASN A 27 7.86 4.70 12.35
N ALA A 28 6.62 4.22 12.26
CA ALA A 28 5.63 4.36 13.33
C ALA A 28 5.86 3.38 14.52
N PRO A 29 6.33 2.12 14.32
CA PRO A 29 6.73 1.22 15.40
C PRO A 29 7.94 1.69 16.22
N ASP A 30 8.77 2.59 15.69
CA ASP A 30 9.90 3.19 16.43
C ASP A 30 9.43 4.18 17.51
N MET A 31 8.14 4.53 17.53
CA MET A 31 7.53 5.18 18.68
C MET A 31 7.50 4.18 19.84
N LYS A 32 8.37 4.36 20.84
CA LYS A 32 8.23 3.68 22.14
C LYS A 32 6.83 4.00 22.67
N ILE A 33 5.90 3.06 22.54
CA ILE A 33 4.53 3.21 23.05
C ILE A 33 4.63 3.18 24.57
N GLN A 34 4.58 4.35 25.20
CA GLN A 34 4.72 4.50 26.65
C GLN A 34 3.43 4.97 27.30
N SER A 35 2.46 5.41 26.51
CA SER A 35 1.20 5.94 26.99
C SER A 35 0.04 5.68 26.03
N THR A 36 -1.19 5.78 26.55
CA THR A 36 -2.42 5.77 25.75
C THR A 36 -2.44 6.90 24.72
N GLU A 37 -1.77 8.01 25.00
CA GLU A 37 -1.64 9.14 24.07
C GLU A 37 -0.76 8.79 22.86
N ASP A 38 0.28 7.98 23.06
CA ASP A 38 1.12 7.49 21.97
C ASP A 38 0.35 6.52 21.07
N ILE A 39 -0.51 5.68 21.66
CA ILE A 39 -1.43 4.80 20.91
C ILE A 39 -2.39 5.64 20.05
N LYS A 40 -2.98 6.70 20.61
CA LYS A 40 -3.86 7.61 19.84
C LYS A 40 -3.14 8.30 18.69
N LYS A 41 -1.91 8.75 18.91
CA LYS A 41 -1.08 9.35 17.85
C LYS A 41 -0.75 8.34 16.76
N LEU A 42 -0.40 7.10 17.14
CA LEU A 42 -0.13 6.01 16.21
C LEU A 42 -1.36 5.69 15.36
N ILE A 43 -2.53 5.52 15.99
CA ILE A 43 -3.81 5.31 15.30
C ILE A 43 -4.11 6.44 14.33
N THR A 44 -3.92 7.70 14.75
CA THR A 44 -4.15 8.86 13.89
C THR A 44 -3.23 8.85 12.67
N LYS A 45 -1.94 8.56 12.87
CA LYS A 45 -0.96 8.47 11.77
C LYS A 45 -1.33 7.36 10.78
N TYR A 46 -1.75 6.21 11.31
CA TYR A 46 -2.21 5.08 10.51
C TYR A 46 -3.51 5.38 9.75
N ASP A 47 -4.45 6.10 10.34
CA ASP A 47 -5.69 6.50 9.67
C ASP A 47 -5.43 7.49 8.52
N VAL A 48 -4.54 8.46 8.72
CA VAL A 48 -4.11 9.39 7.67
C VAL A 48 -3.47 8.61 6.51
N GLY A 49 -2.50 7.75 6.81
CA GLY A 49 -1.82 6.97 5.78
C GLY A 49 -2.75 5.97 5.06
N LEU A 50 -3.71 5.36 5.77
CA LEU A 50 -4.73 4.52 5.15
C LEU A 50 -5.66 5.31 4.22
N SER A 51 -6.03 6.53 4.60
CA SER A 51 -6.79 7.43 3.73
C SER A 51 -6.03 7.75 2.44
N GLU A 52 -4.75 8.07 2.55
CA GLU A 52 -3.87 8.32 1.40
C GLU A 52 -3.73 7.09 0.50
N PHE A 53 -3.61 5.89 1.08
CA PHE A 53 -3.61 4.64 0.32
C PHE A 53 -4.92 4.41 -0.44
N LYS A 54 -6.07 4.63 0.19
CA LYS A 54 -7.40 4.50 -0.45
C LYS A 54 -7.57 5.51 -1.59
N GLN A 55 -7.09 6.74 -1.41
CA GLN A 55 -7.09 7.75 -2.48
C GLN A 55 -6.18 7.34 -3.65
N THR A 56 -4.98 6.86 -3.34
CA THR A 56 -4.03 6.33 -4.33
C THR A 56 -4.64 5.14 -5.08
N GLU A 57 -5.42 4.30 -4.40
CA GLU A 57 -6.07 3.12 -4.99
C GLU A 57 -7.17 3.53 -5.95
N SER A 58 -8.00 4.48 -5.56
CA SER A 58 -9.03 5.05 -6.43
C SER A 58 -8.42 5.71 -7.65
N TYR A 59 -7.29 6.42 -7.47
CA TYR A 59 -6.56 7.01 -8.58
C TYR A 59 -5.99 5.94 -9.51
N PHE A 60 -5.37 4.90 -8.96
CA PHE A 60 -4.78 3.80 -9.74
C PHE A 60 -5.83 3.07 -10.57
N LYS A 61 -7.00 2.76 -10.00
CA LYS A 61 -8.14 2.17 -10.70
C LYS A 61 -8.65 3.00 -11.88
N GLY A 62 -8.38 4.30 -11.90
CA GLY A 62 -8.78 5.23 -12.96
C GLY A 62 -7.70 5.48 -14.03
N ILE A 63 -6.53 4.84 -13.94
CA ILE A 63 -5.48 5.00 -14.95
C ILE A 63 -5.77 4.10 -16.15
N ASP A 64 -5.88 4.71 -17.34
CA ASP A 64 -6.00 3.94 -18.58
C ASP A 64 -4.70 3.18 -18.91
N SER A 65 -4.79 1.86 -18.98
CA SER A 65 -3.69 1.01 -19.43
C SER A 65 -3.49 1.12 -20.95
N PRO A 66 -2.24 1.15 -21.46
CA PRO A 66 -1.97 1.01 -22.88
C PRO A 66 -2.44 -0.34 -23.41
N PHE A 67 -2.76 -0.39 -24.72
CA PHE A 67 -3.17 -1.63 -25.38
C PHE A 67 -2.12 -2.75 -25.20
N GLY A 68 -2.58 -3.93 -24.78
CA GLY A 68 -1.74 -5.11 -24.53
C GLY A 68 -1.15 -5.19 -23.12
N PHE A 69 -1.56 -4.30 -22.20
CA PHE A 69 -1.12 -4.25 -20.80
C PHE A 69 -2.28 -4.28 -19.80
N GLU A 70 -3.51 -4.47 -20.27
CA GLU A 70 -4.74 -4.44 -19.46
C GLU A 70 -4.72 -5.51 -18.35
N HIS A 71 -4.25 -6.72 -18.71
CA HIS A 71 -4.17 -7.83 -17.76
C HIS A 71 -3.18 -7.52 -16.63
N ASP A 72 -1.96 -7.10 -16.98
CA ASP A 72 -0.91 -6.76 -16.01
C ASP A 72 -1.32 -5.55 -15.14
N HIS A 73 -2.00 -4.56 -15.73
CA HIS A 73 -2.58 -3.43 -15.00
C HIS A 73 -3.59 -3.90 -13.95
N HIS A 74 -4.55 -4.74 -14.35
CA HIS A 74 -5.56 -5.28 -13.44
C HIS A 74 -4.94 -6.11 -12.31
N LEU A 75 -3.92 -6.93 -12.60
CA LEU A 75 -3.18 -7.66 -11.58
C LEU A 75 -2.50 -6.71 -10.58
N MET A 76 -1.90 -5.62 -11.07
CA MET A 76 -1.23 -4.64 -10.22
C MET A 76 -2.22 -3.86 -9.34
N VAL A 77 -3.37 -3.49 -9.88
CA VAL A 77 -4.48 -2.86 -9.14
C VAL A 77 -5.00 -3.79 -8.04
N ASN A 78 -5.18 -5.08 -8.33
CA ASN A 78 -5.62 -6.06 -7.34
C ASN A 78 -4.57 -6.25 -6.23
N ALA A 79 -3.29 -6.39 -6.59
CA ALA A 79 -2.22 -6.49 -5.61
C ALA A 79 -2.13 -5.23 -4.74
N PHE A 80 -2.38 -4.05 -5.31
CA PHE A 80 -2.47 -2.82 -4.52
C PHE A 80 -3.69 -2.79 -3.60
N SER A 81 -4.83 -3.28 -4.05
CA SER A 81 -6.04 -3.40 -3.23
C SER A 81 -5.83 -4.35 -2.04
N GLU A 82 -5.13 -5.48 -2.26
CA GLU A 82 -4.69 -6.39 -1.19
C GLU A 82 -3.76 -5.69 -0.17
N TYR A 83 -2.83 -4.85 -0.65
CA TYR A 83 -1.94 -4.05 0.20
C TYR A 83 -2.72 -3.06 1.07
N VAL A 84 -3.68 -2.32 0.49
CA VAL A 84 -4.53 -1.39 1.24
C VAL A 84 -5.36 -2.14 2.28
N LYS A 85 -5.92 -3.30 1.92
CA LYS A 85 -6.72 -4.11 2.85
C LYS A 85 -5.89 -4.63 4.01
N ALA A 86 -4.70 -5.16 3.75
CA ALA A 86 -3.79 -5.60 4.80
C ALA A 86 -3.40 -4.44 5.74
N THR A 87 -3.21 -3.24 5.19
CA THR A 87 -2.95 -2.04 6.00
C THR A 87 -4.15 -1.69 6.89
N GLU A 88 -5.37 -1.74 6.37
CA GLU A 88 -6.61 -1.56 7.15
C GLU A 88 -6.73 -2.57 8.29
N ASP A 89 -6.37 -3.83 8.05
CA ASP A 89 -6.40 -4.89 9.06
C ASP A 89 -5.32 -4.63 10.14
N MET A 90 -4.13 -4.14 9.78
CA MET A 90 -3.11 -3.69 10.75
C MET A 90 -3.63 -2.55 11.63
N VAL A 91 -4.25 -1.51 11.03
CA VAL A 91 -4.83 -0.39 11.79
C VAL A 91 -5.92 -0.88 12.73
N SER A 92 -6.78 -1.78 12.24
CA SER A 92 -7.89 -2.35 13.02
C SER A 92 -7.38 -3.15 14.22
N ALA A 93 -6.32 -3.93 14.04
CA ALA A 93 -5.68 -4.67 15.13
C ALA A 93 -5.19 -3.74 16.26
N VAL A 94 -4.64 -2.57 15.91
CA VAL A 94 -4.17 -1.56 16.89
C VAL A 94 -5.31 -0.79 17.54
N LYS A 95 -6.47 -0.68 16.88
CA LYS A 95 -7.67 0.00 17.39
C LYS A 95 -8.49 -0.85 18.38
N VAL A 96 -8.24 -2.17 18.45
CA VAL A 96 -8.90 -3.01 19.45
C VAL A 96 -8.52 -2.49 20.83
N GLU A 97 -9.50 -2.29 21.71
CA GLU A 97 -9.29 -1.78 23.07
C GLU A 97 -8.04 -2.42 23.71
N PRO A 98 -7.21 -1.67 24.44
CA PRO A 98 -5.93 -2.15 24.96
C PRO A 98 -6.01 -3.40 25.86
N GLN A 99 -7.22 -3.82 26.25
CA GLN A 99 -7.48 -5.05 27.00
C GLN A 99 -7.62 -6.30 26.11
N VAL A 100 -7.76 -6.14 24.79
CA VAL A 100 -8.01 -7.22 23.81
C VAL A 100 -7.02 -7.16 22.62
N PHE A 101 -6.07 -6.22 22.61
CA PHE A 101 -4.98 -6.24 21.63
C PHE A 101 -4.23 -7.57 21.70
N THR A 102 -4.30 -8.33 20.61
CA THR A 102 -3.44 -9.48 20.37
C THR A 102 -2.46 -9.10 19.27
N GLU A 103 -1.18 -9.39 19.50
CA GLU A 103 -0.11 -9.09 18.54
C GLU A 103 -0.26 -9.90 17.24
N GLU A 104 -0.88 -11.08 17.32
CA GLU A 104 -1.03 -12.02 16.22
C GLU A 104 -1.78 -11.45 14.99
N PRO A 105 -2.99 -10.85 15.12
CA PRO A 105 -3.66 -10.16 14.00
C PRO A 105 -2.81 -9.09 13.32
N TYR A 106 -2.05 -8.30 14.11
CA TYR A 106 -1.16 -7.28 13.57
C TYR A 106 -0.03 -7.90 12.74
N LEU A 107 0.63 -8.93 13.25
CA LEU A 107 1.71 -9.63 12.55
C LEU A 107 1.21 -10.33 11.26
N ILE A 108 0.02 -10.94 11.30
CA ILE A 108 -0.61 -11.54 10.12
C ILE A 108 -0.86 -10.46 9.05
N ALA A 109 -1.44 -9.34 9.45
CA ALA A 109 -1.72 -8.24 8.53
C ALA A 109 -0.44 -7.62 7.95
N GLN A 110 0.62 -7.45 8.76
CA GLN A 110 1.94 -7.00 8.30
C GLN A 110 2.58 -7.95 7.29
N LYS A 111 2.47 -9.27 7.52
CA LYS A 111 2.93 -10.27 6.57
C LYS A 111 2.18 -10.18 5.25
N ASN A 112 0.85 -10.05 5.30
CA ASN A 112 0.01 -9.92 4.10
C ASN A 112 0.35 -8.65 3.31
N GLN A 113 0.57 -7.53 3.99
CA GLN A 113 1.02 -6.27 3.39
C GLN A 113 2.36 -6.47 2.65
N SER A 114 3.32 -7.17 3.29
CA SER A 114 4.63 -7.47 2.69
C SER A 114 4.53 -8.36 1.45
N VAL A 115 3.66 -9.38 1.48
CA VAL A 115 3.40 -10.26 0.33
C VAL A 115 2.79 -9.46 -0.83
N ALA A 116 1.81 -8.61 -0.55
CA ALA A 116 1.18 -7.76 -1.56
C ALA A 116 2.20 -6.78 -2.19
N ALA A 117 3.07 -6.16 -1.39
CA ALA A 117 4.17 -5.33 -1.87
C ALA A 117 5.11 -6.10 -2.81
N GLY A 118 5.45 -7.35 -2.46
CA GLY A 118 6.24 -8.23 -3.33
C GLY A 118 5.57 -8.52 -4.67
N LYS A 119 4.26 -8.76 -4.68
CA LYS A 119 3.47 -8.94 -5.92
C LYS A 119 3.52 -7.68 -6.80
N ILE A 120 3.30 -6.51 -6.21
CA ILE A 120 3.34 -5.21 -6.92
C ILE A 120 4.72 -5.02 -7.58
N ALA A 121 5.81 -5.23 -6.83
CA ALA A 121 7.17 -5.07 -7.35
C ALA A 121 7.47 -6.02 -8.51
N LYS A 122 7.02 -7.28 -8.41
CA LYS A 122 7.18 -8.28 -9.47
C LYS A 122 6.44 -7.84 -10.75
N ILE A 123 5.15 -7.50 -10.62
CA ILE A 123 4.33 -7.10 -11.77
C ILE A 123 4.88 -5.80 -12.41
N ALA A 124 5.31 -4.83 -11.59
CA ALA A 124 5.91 -3.59 -12.08
C ALA A 124 7.19 -3.85 -12.90
N THR A 125 8.02 -4.81 -12.46
CA THR A 125 9.24 -5.20 -13.18
C THR A 125 8.92 -5.86 -14.52
N GLU A 126 7.97 -6.80 -14.53
CA GLU A 126 7.50 -7.48 -15.75
C GLU A 126 6.88 -6.47 -16.74
N LEU A 127 6.08 -5.53 -16.24
CA LEU A 127 5.49 -4.42 -17.02
C LEU A 127 6.57 -3.55 -17.66
N ALA A 128 7.60 -3.16 -16.90
CA ALA A 128 8.68 -2.32 -17.41
C ALA A 128 9.44 -3.02 -18.55
N GLN A 129 9.78 -4.30 -18.38
CA GLN A 129 10.45 -5.12 -19.40
C GLN A 129 9.61 -5.28 -20.66
N LYS A 130 8.29 -5.48 -20.53
CA LYS A 130 7.37 -5.59 -21.68
C LYS A 130 7.14 -4.25 -22.38
N MET A 131 7.12 -3.14 -21.65
CA MET A 131 6.84 -1.80 -22.22
C MET A 131 8.02 -1.22 -22.98
N PHE A 132 9.24 -1.43 -22.46
CA PHE A 132 10.49 -0.90 -22.99
C PHE A 132 11.50 -2.05 -23.21
N PRO A 133 11.22 -2.95 -24.17
CA PRO A 133 12.10 -4.05 -24.51
C PRO A 133 13.41 -3.59 -25.16
#